data_AF-A0A8C3GHX0-F1
#
_entry.id   AF-A0A8C3GHX0-F1
#
_cell.length_a   1.000
_cell.length_b   1.000
_cell.length_c   1.000
_cell.angle_alpha   90.00
_cell.angle_beta   90.00
_cell.angle_gamma   90.00
#
_symmetry.space_group_name_H-M   'P 1'
#
loop_
_entity.id
_entity.type
_entity.pdbx_description
1 polymer ?
#
loop_
_entity_poly.entity_id
_entity_poly.type
_entity_poly.pdbx_seq_one_letter_code
_entity_poly.pdbx_strand_id
1 'polypeptide(L)'
;MAAPESIYNLLPRLQQPPAVPPRYISTFRPSVKQEIEKSKAQWKTMGPAKVAVPSPKNFLKKHSKEPKLPARKKEQDSKKLPALSVPRRTDHPVMGIQSKKNFINTNAVAAITGLPKKPQPIYVDRRQGDKYLLETSGLVPKYIKKKDYGITPKYVTQRTEETKKAQKDYETQVLEFLKKKAMKQLSDEERENLLQGLKKNWEEVHHEFQCLSVEIDTIPKKLHKAKLESQMKQLEHDIDKKTKILKAEKRN
;
A
#
# COMPACT_ATOMS: atom_id res chain seq x y z
N MET A 1 17.65 -21.62 52.44
CA MET A 1 17.03 -22.34 53.56
C MET A 1 15.86 -23.14 53.01
N ALA A 2 15.95 -24.47 53.04
CA ALA A 2 14.89 -25.35 52.58
C ALA A 2 13.70 -25.29 53.55
N ALA A 3 12.47 -25.27 53.02
CA ALA A 3 11.28 -25.26 53.86
C ALA A 3 11.21 -26.56 54.70
N PRO A 4 10.79 -26.51 55.97
CA PRO A 4 10.66 -27.70 56.80
C PRO A 4 9.68 -28.69 56.14
N GLU A 5 10.09 -29.96 56.05
CA GLU A 5 9.32 -31.02 55.43
C GLU A 5 8.01 -31.22 56.23
N SER A 6 6.87 -31.07 55.53
CA SER A 6 5.55 -31.15 56.14
C SER A 6 4.64 -32.00 55.25
N ILE A 7 3.93 -32.95 55.86
CA ILE A 7 3.02 -33.89 55.17
C ILE A 7 1.95 -33.13 54.36
N TYR A 8 1.57 -31.93 54.79
CA TYR A 8 0.59 -31.08 54.12
C TYR A 8 1.09 -30.43 52.81
N ASN A 9 2.40 -30.46 52.54
CA ASN A 9 3.04 -29.89 51.35
C ASN A 9 3.48 -30.95 50.32
N LEU A 10 3.12 -32.22 50.53
CA LEU A 10 3.48 -33.33 49.64
C LEU A 10 2.86 -33.24 48.23
N LEU A 11 1.68 -32.61 48.13
CA LEU A 11 1.02 -32.37 46.84
C LEU A 11 1.22 -30.91 46.41
N PRO A 12 1.78 -30.66 45.21
CA PRO A 12 1.87 -29.30 44.67
C PRO A 12 0.48 -28.67 44.60
N ARG A 13 0.31 -27.48 45.20
CA ARG A 13 -0.94 -26.72 45.05
C ARG A 13 -1.07 -26.34 43.57
N LEU A 14 -2.13 -26.84 42.92
CA LEU A 14 -2.48 -26.45 41.55
C LEU A 14 -2.71 -24.94 41.50
N GLN A 15 -1.73 -24.18 41.02
CA GLN A 15 -1.91 -22.77 40.70
C GLN A 15 -2.86 -22.70 39.50
N GLN A 16 -4.07 -22.20 39.73
CA GLN A 16 -4.99 -21.94 38.63
C GLN A 16 -4.41 -20.82 37.76
N PRO A 17 -4.25 -21.03 36.44
CA PRO A 17 -3.77 -19.97 35.57
C PRO A 17 -4.74 -18.78 35.64
N PRO A 18 -4.22 -17.54 35.66
CA PRO A 18 -5.08 -16.36 35.71
C PRO A 18 -6.00 -16.35 34.49
N ALA A 19 -7.28 -16.02 34.72
CA ALA A 19 -8.27 -15.93 33.66
C ALA A 19 -7.85 -14.84 32.65
N VAL A 20 -7.76 -15.21 31.37
CA VAL A 20 -7.41 -14.28 30.29
C VAL A 20 -8.54 -13.26 30.15
N PRO A 21 -8.25 -11.94 30.16
CA PRO A 21 -9.29 -10.93 30.01
C PRO A 21 -9.94 -11.01 28.62
N PRO A 22 -11.24 -10.66 28.50
CA PRO A 22 -11.91 -10.63 27.21
C PRO A 22 -11.23 -9.63 26.27
N ARG A 23 -11.17 -9.99 24.99
CA ARG A 23 -10.59 -9.14 23.95
C ARG A 23 -11.35 -7.83 23.85
N TYR A 24 -10.63 -6.70 23.76
CA TYR A 24 -11.21 -5.38 23.53
C TYR A 24 -12.06 -5.36 22.25
N ILE A 25 -13.24 -4.74 22.33
CA ILE A 25 -14.14 -4.50 21.22
C ILE A 25 -14.41 -2.99 21.12
N SER A 26 -14.16 -2.41 19.94
CA SER A 26 -14.43 -1.00 19.68
C SER A 26 -15.91 -0.65 19.84
N THR A 27 -16.18 0.50 20.44
CA THR A 27 -17.52 1.13 20.54
C THR A 27 -18.15 1.41 19.18
N PHE A 28 -17.35 1.57 18.13
CA PHE A 28 -17.78 1.83 16.76
C PHE A 28 -18.02 0.55 15.93
N ARG A 29 -17.77 -0.64 16.50
CA ARG A 29 -18.04 -1.91 15.80
C ARG A 29 -19.49 -2.05 15.29
N PRO A 30 -20.56 -1.67 16.03
CA PRO A 30 -21.92 -1.77 15.51
C PRO A 30 -22.22 -0.78 14.37
N SER A 31 -21.69 0.45 14.41
CA SER A 31 -21.92 1.43 13.34
C SER A 31 -21.24 1.00 12.05
N VAL A 32 -20.00 0.52 12.12
CA VAL A 32 -19.26 -0.01 10.96
C VAL A 32 -19.99 -1.19 10.32
N LYS A 33 -20.58 -2.09 11.12
CA LYS A 33 -21.39 -3.20 10.59
C LYS A 33 -22.61 -2.70 9.83
N GLN A 34 -23.34 -1.73 10.39
CA GLN A 34 -24.53 -1.16 9.74
C GLN A 34 -24.17 -0.41 8.44
N GLU A 35 -23.05 0.31 8.40
CA GLU A 35 -22.57 1.00 7.19
C GLU A 35 -22.21 0.01 6.07
N ILE A 36 -21.50 -1.07 6.42
CA ILE A 36 -21.16 -2.14 5.49
C ILE A 36 -22.43 -2.82 4.96
N GLU A 37 -23.39 -3.14 5.82
CA GLU A 37 -24.66 -3.77 5.43
C GLU A 37 -25.52 -2.87 4.53
N LYS A 38 -25.61 -1.57 4.84
CA LYS A 38 -26.33 -0.59 4.00
C LYS A 38 -25.79 -0.52 2.57
N SER A 39 -24.48 -0.72 2.39
CA SER A 39 -23.85 -0.71 1.08
C SER A 39 -24.06 -1.99 0.27
N LYS A 40 -24.47 -3.08 0.93
CA LYS A 40 -24.72 -4.39 0.31
C LYS A 40 -26.17 -4.45 -0.19
N ALA A 41 -26.32 -4.55 -1.51
CA ALA A 41 -27.59 -4.94 -2.12
C ALA A 41 -27.53 -6.40 -2.55
N GLN A 42 -28.63 -7.12 -2.38
CA GLN A 42 -28.75 -8.51 -2.81
C GLN A 42 -28.61 -8.59 -4.35
N TRP A 43 -27.66 -9.40 -4.83
CA TRP A 43 -27.40 -9.64 -6.26
C TRP A 43 -26.99 -8.41 -7.09
N LYS A 44 -26.17 -7.52 -6.51
CA LYS A 44 -25.67 -6.29 -7.18
C LYS A 44 -24.68 -6.56 -8.33
N THR A 45 -23.86 -7.61 -8.22
CA THR A 45 -22.78 -7.91 -9.18
C THR A 45 -23.24 -8.85 -10.29
N MET A 46 -23.92 -9.94 -9.92
CA MET A 46 -24.54 -10.89 -10.84
C MET A 46 -25.98 -11.09 -10.37
N GLY A 47 -26.92 -11.11 -11.31
CA GLY A 47 -28.34 -11.33 -11.01
C GLY A 47 -28.63 -12.71 -10.40
N PRO A 48 -29.89 -13.00 -10.05
CA PRO A 48 -30.26 -14.29 -9.46
C PRO A 48 -29.98 -15.44 -10.45
N ALA A 49 -29.46 -16.56 -9.93
CA ALA A 49 -29.08 -17.73 -10.73
C ALA A 49 -30.25 -18.33 -11.53
N LYS A 50 -31.48 -18.22 -11.00
CA LYS A 50 -32.71 -18.56 -11.71
C LYS A 50 -33.71 -17.44 -11.50
N VAL A 51 -34.02 -16.70 -12.57
CA VAL A 51 -35.01 -15.62 -12.54
C VAL A 51 -36.39 -16.25 -12.36
N ALA A 52 -37.10 -15.86 -11.29
CA ALA A 52 -38.47 -16.31 -11.08
C ALA A 52 -39.38 -15.67 -12.16
N VAL A 53 -40.06 -16.52 -12.94
CA VAL A 53 -41.00 -16.07 -13.96
C VAL A 53 -42.23 -15.49 -13.24
N PRO A 54 -42.65 -14.24 -13.54
CA PRO A 54 -43.82 -13.65 -12.89
C PRO A 54 -45.08 -14.44 -13.22
N SER A 55 -45.85 -14.82 -12.21
CA SER A 55 -47.14 -15.48 -12.39
C SER A 55 -48.12 -14.54 -13.09
N PRO A 56 -48.93 -15.01 -14.07
CA PRO A 56 -49.94 -14.20 -14.77
C PRO A 56 -50.97 -13.53 -13.84
N LYS A 57 -51.12 -14.03 -12.60
CA LYS A 57 -51.98 -13.42 -11.58
C LYS A 57 -51.40 -12.13 -10.97
N ASN A 58 -50.08 -11.92 -11.08
CA ASN A 58 -49.36 -10.75 -10.55
C ASN A 58 -49.16 -9.68 -11.63
N PHE A 59 -50.24 -9.31 -12.34
CA PHE A 59 -50.20 -8.23 -13.31
C PHE A 59 -50.16 -6.84 -12.63
N LEU A 60 -49.58 -5.86 -13.31
CA LEU A 60 -49.44 -4.49 -12.78
C LEU A 60 -50.82 -3.82 -12.68
N LYS A 61 -51.22 -3.44 -11.47
CA LYS A 61 -52.47 -2.71 -11.21
C LYS A 61 -52.24 -1.20 -11.25
N LYS A 62 -53.28 -0.43 -11.57
CA LYS A 62 -53.26 1.04 -11.56
C LYS A 62 -52.76 1.55 -10.19
N HIS A 63 -51.85 2.52 -10.19
CA HIS A 63 -51.24 3.13 -8.98
C HIS A 63 -50.43 2.17 -8.07
N SER A 64 -50.08 0.97 -8.52
CA SER A 64 -49.35 -0.01 -7.69
C SER A 64 -47.90 0.39 -7.36
N LYS A 65 -47.26 1.18 -8.23
CA LYS A 65 -45.86 1.60 -8.10
C LYS A 65 -45.71 3.04 -7.60
N GLU A 66 -46.83 3.72 -7.35
CA GLU A 66 -46.81 5.10 -6.87
C GLU A 66 -46.42 5.13 -5.39
N PRO A 67 -45.41 5.93 -5.00
CA PRO A 67 -45.03 6.05 -3.61
C PRO A 67 -46.15 6.72 -2.82
N LYS A 68 -46.67 6.02 -1.80
CA LYS A 68 -47.66 6.59 -0.88
C LYS A 68 -46.94 7.56 0.05
N LEU A 69 -47.13 8.86 -0.18
CA LEU A 69 -46.62 9.89 0.72
C LEU A 69 -47.38 9.84 2.05
N PRO A 70 -46.69 9.90 3.19
CA PRO A 70 -47.36 10.00 4.48
C PRO A 70 -48.15 11.31 4.59
N ALA A 71 -49.25 11.29 5.35
CA ALA A 71 -50.03 12.50 5.62
C ALA A 71 -49.15 13.58 6.28
N ARG A 72 -49.30 14.83 5.82
CA ARG A 72 -48.50 15.98 6.28
C ARG A 72 -48.70 16.20 7.78
N LYS A 73 -47.70 15.84 8.58
CA LYS A 73 -47.61 16.20 10.00
C LYS A 73 -46.95 17.57 10.12
N LYS A 74 -47.35 18.39 11.09
CA LYS A 74 -46.60 19.60 11.44
C LYS A 74 -45.23 19.16 11.96
N GLU A 75 -44.16 19.60 11.30
CA GLU A 75 -42.78 19.33 11.70
C GLU A 75 -42.57 19.87 13.13
N GLN A 76 -42.15 19.00 14.06
CA GLN A 76 -41.88 19.41 15.45
C GLN A 76 -40.65 20.33 15.54
N ASP A 77 -39.73 20.22 14.57
CA ASP A 77 -38.52 21.04 14.49
C ASP A 77 -38.58 21.99 13.31
N SER A 78 -39.51 22.96 13.37
CA SER A 78 -39.39 24.14 12.53
C SER A 78 -38.12 24.89 12.96
N LYS A 79 -37.06 24.82 12.14
CA LYS A 79 -35.87 25.66 12.31
C LYS A 79 -36.33 27.11 12.39
N LYS A 80 -36.25 27.73 13.56
CA LYS A 80 -36.50 29.17 13.70
C LYS A 80 -35.46 29.88 12.85
N LEU A 81 -35.88 30.41 11.70
CA LEU A 81 -35.05 31.31 10.93
C LEU A 81 -34.71 32.52 11.81
N PRO A 82 -33.46 33.02 11.81
CA PRO A 82 -33.15 34.30 12.43
C PRO A 82 -34.10 35.34 11.83
N ALA A 83 -34.80 36.10 12.68
CA ALA A 83 -35.65 37.18 12.19
C ALA A 83 -34.73 38.24 11.58
N LEU A 84 -34.69 38.31 10.24
CA LEU A 84 -34.12 39.46 9.54
C LEU A 84 -35.07 40.63 9.78
N SER A 85 -34.85 41.34 10.89
CA SER A 85 -35.63 42.53 11.24
C SER A 85 -35.28 43.63 10.26
N VAL A 86 -36.12 43.82 9.24
CA VAL A 86 -36.07 45.00 8.39
C VAL A 86 -36.33 46.23 9.28
N PRO A 87 -35.57 47.34 9.11
CA PRO A 87 -35.83 48.57 9.85
C PRO A 87 -37.30 48.96 9.76
N ARG A 88 -37.87 49.36 10.90
CA ARG A 88 -39.29 49.73 10.95
C ARG A 88 -39.50 51.04 10.22
N ARG A 89 -40.72 51.28 9.75
CA ARG A 89 -41.10 52.55 9.09
C ARG A 89 -40.91 53.78 9.99
N THR A 90 -40.79 53.56 11.30
CA THR A 90 -40.51 54.56 12.34
C THR A 90 -39.02 54.78 12.60
N ASP A 91 -38.14 53.89 12.13
CA ASP A 91 -36.69 54.02 12.28
C ASP A 91 -36.19 55.02 11.23
N HIS A 92 -35.89 56.23 11.69
CA HIS A 92 -35.27 57.25 10.84
C HIS A 92 -33.74 57.09 10.96
N PRO A 93 -33.00 56.92 9.86
CA PRO A 93 -31.55 56.90 9.92
C PRO A 93 -31.05 58.21 10.51
N VAL A 94 -29.87 58.19 11.13
CA VAL A 94 -29.22 59.40 11.66
C VAL A 94 -29.00 60.37 10.50
N MET A 95 -29.92 61.33 10.35
CA MET A 95 -29.87 62.34 9.31
C MET A 95 -28.97 63.48 9.76
N GLY A 96 -28.19 64.03 8.83
CA GLY A 96 -27.39 65.22 9.11
C GLY A 96 -26.06 64.94 9.81
N ILE A 97 -25.39 63.82 9.49
CA ILE A 97 -23.95 63.67 9.77
C ILE A 97 -23.21 64.72 8.93
N GLN A 98 -23.10 65.94 9.47
CA GLN A 98 -22.36 67.02 8.86
C GLN A 98 -20.89 66.85 9.20
N SER A 99 -20.10 66.45 8.22
CA SER A 99 -18.65 66.37 8.38
C SER A 99 -18.08 67.80 8.43
N LYS A 100 -17.35 68.15 9.50
CA LYS A 100 -16.55 69.39 9.58
C LYS A 100 -15.29 69.34 8.71
N LYS A 101 -15.20 68.39 7.77
CA LYS A 101 -14.03 68.18 6.93
C LYS A 101 -13.97 69.29 5.88
N ASN A 102 -12.85 70.01 5.86
CA ASN A 102 -12.56 71.00 4.82
C ASN A 102 -12.16 70.28 3.52
N PHE A 103 -13.15 69.99 2.68
CA PHE A 103 -12.96 69.25 1.43
C PHE A 103 -11.93 69.91 0.51
N ILE A 104 -11.84 71.25 0.49
CA ILE A 104 -10.87 72.01 -0.30
C ILE A 104 -9.44 71.64 0.11
N ASN A 105 -9.12 71.77 1.40
CA ASN A 105 -7.79 71.48 1.91
C ASN A 105 -7.48 69.99 1.79
N THR A 106 -8.45 69.11 2.02
CA THR A 106 -8.22 67.68 1.91
C THR A 106 -8.01 67.23 0.47
N ASN A 107 -8.69 67.85 -0.50
CA ASN A 107 -8.50 67.57 -1.92
C ASN A 107 -7.14 68.11 -2.39
N ALA A 108 -6.74 69.30 -1.94
CA ALA A 108 -5.44 69.88 -2.23
C ALA A 108 -4.30 69.00 -1.68
N VAL A 109 -4.39 68.59 -0.41
CA VAL A 109 -3.41 67.67 0.21
C VAL A 109 -3.40 66.33 -0.53
N ALA A 110 -4.55 65.77 -0.90
CA ALA A 110 -4.63 64.51 -1.64
C ALA A 110 -4.04 64.60 -3.05
N ALA A 111 -4.17 65.74 -3.72
CA ALA A 111 -3.56 65.98 -5.03
C ALA A 111 -2.04 66.15 -4.94
N ILE A 112 -1.55 66.84 -3.90
CA ILE A 112 -0.11 67.06 -3.68
C ILE A 112 0.59 65.78 -3.21
N THR A 113 -0.03 65.02 -2.30
CA THR A 113 0.57 63.81 -1.71
C THR A 113 0.26 62.53 -2.50
N GLY A 114 -0.68 62.59 -3.44
CA GLY A 114 -1.05 61.46 -4.28
C GLY A 114 0.10 61.01 -5.18
N LEU A 115 0.42 59.72 -5.13
CA LEU A 115 1.38 59.13 -6.06
C LEU A 115 0.84 59.26 -7.50
N PRO A 116 1.63 59.76 -8.48
CA PRO A 116 1.18 59.83 -9.86
C PRO A 116 0.80 58.44 -10.38
N LYS A 117 -0.27 58.38 -11.16
CA LYS A 117 -0.69 57.13 -11.82
C LYS A 117 0.43 56.69 -12.76
N LYS A 118 0.93 55.47 -12.57
CA LYS A 118 1.91 54.88 -13.49
C LYS A 118 1.25 54.75 -14.87
N PRO A 119 1.83 55.31 -15.94
CA PRO A 119 1.26 55.19 -17.27
C PRO A 119 1.28 53.72 -17.69
N GLN A 120 0.20 53.28 -18.34
CA GLN A 120 0.17 51.96 -18.95
C GLN A 120 1.12 51.95 -20.16
N PRO A 121 2.00 50.94 -20.29
CA PRO A 121 2.86 50.83 -21.45
C PRO A 121 2.01 50.54 -22.69
N ILE A 122 1.93 51.52 -23.59
CA ILE A 122 1.10 51.53 -24.79
C ILE A 122 2.01 51.86 -25.97
N TYR A 123 1.80 51.21 -27.11
CA TYR A 123 2.42 51.60 -28.37
C TYR A 123 1.37 52.18 -29.32
N VAL A 124 1.83 53.08 -30.19
CA VAL A 124 1.00 53.75 -31.21
C VAL A 124 1.63 53.46 -32.56
N ASP A 125 0.89 52.77 -33.42
CA ASP A 125 1.38 52.36 -34.75
C ASP A 125 1.09 53.43 -35.81
N ARG A 126 -0.11 54.02 -35.74
CA ARG A 126 -0.65 54.93 -36.77
C ARG A 126 -0.59 56.39 -36.34
N ARG A 127 -0.41 57.28 -37.33
CA ARG A 127 -0.48 58.75 -37.13
C ARG A 127 -1.81 59.24 -36.58
N GLN A 128 -2.89 58.48 -36.74
CA GLN A 128 -4.23 58.78 -36.20
C GLN A 128 -4.36 58.48 -34.69
N GLY A 129 -3.35 57.88 -34.07
CA GLY A 129 -3.31 57.71 -32.61
C GLY A 129 -3.99 56.45 -32.08
N ASP A 130 -4.15 55.41 -32.91
CA ASP A 130 -4.62 54.09 -32.45
C ASP A 130 -3.63 53.52 -31.43
N LYS A 131 -4.13 53.24 -30.22
CA LYS A 131 -3.35 52.83 -29.05
C LYS A 131 -3.57 51.36 -28.74
N TYR A 132 -2.47 50.61 -28.63
CA TYR A 132 -2.51 49.21 -28.22
C TYR A 132 -1.64 48.98 -26.98
N LEU A 133 -2.12 48.11 -26.09
CA LEU A 133 -1.37 47.73 -24.89
C LEU A 133 -0.11 46.95 -25.29
N LEU A 134 1.05 47.38 -24.78
CA LEU A 134 2.32 46.77 -25.11
C LEU A 134 2.45 45.35 -24.50
N GLU A 135 1.78 45.08 -23.38
CA GLU A 135 1.81 43.79 -22.69
C GLU A 135 1.26 42.61 -23.52
N THR A 136 0.28 42.86 -24.39
CA THR A 136 -0.37 41.82 -25.22
C THR A 136 0.30 41.64 -26.57
N SER A 137 1.13 42.60 -27.00
CA SER A 137 1.75 42.63 -28.32
C SER A 137 2.86 41.59 -28.55
N GLY A 138 3.27 40.87 -27.51
CA GLY A 138 4.40 39.93 -27.57
C GLY A 138 5.79 40.60 -27.63
N LEU A 139 5.86 41.93 -27.76
CA LEU A 139 7.10 42.70 -27.77
C LEU A 139 7.78 42.78 -26.40
N VAL A 140 7.00 42.62 -25.32
CA VAL A 140 7.53 42.66 -23.95
C VAL A 140 7.61 41.25 -23.37
N PRO A 141 8.81 40.80 -22.95
CA PRO A 141 8.96 39.50 -22.32
C PRO A 141 8.32 39.46 -20.93
N LYS A 142 7.19 38.75 -20.82
CA LYS A 142 6.41 38.64 -19.57
C LYS A 142 6.97 37.65 -18.55
N TYR A 143 7.52 36.53 -19.02
CA TYR A 143 7.85 35.38 -18.16
C TYR A 143 9.34 35.17 -17.87
N ILE A 144 10.22 36.03 -18.40
CA ILE A 144 11.68 35.92 -18.18
C ILE A 144 12.05 36.10 -16.71
N LYS A 145 11.39 37.04 -16.02
CA LYS A 145 11.65 37.34 -14.59
C LYS A 145 10.86 36.45 -13.63
N LYS A 146 10.28 35.34 -14.11
CA LYS A 146 9.60 34.40 -13.22
C LYS A 146 10.65 33.73 -12.33
N LYS A 147 10.38 33.62 -11.02
CA LYS A 147 11.30 33.02 -10.05
C LYS A 147 11.67 31.57 -10.41
N ASP A 148 10.73 30.86 -11.02
CA ASP A 148 10.87 29.46 -11.42
C ASP A 148 11.37 29.30 -12.87
N TYR A 149 11.81 30.39 -13.52
CA TYR A 149 12.33 30.31 -14.88
C TYR A 149 13.64 29.51 -14.88
N GLY A 150 13.71 28.46 -15.69
CA GLY A 150 14.87 27.56 -15.73
C GLY A 150 14.97 26.57 -14.55
N ILE A 151 14.05 26.62 -13.58
CA ILE A 151 14.03 25.67 -12.45
C ILE A 151 13.10 24.51 -12.79
N THR A 152 13.60 23.28 -12.65
CA THR A 152 12.80 22.07 -12.81
C THR A 152 11.70 22.02 -11.73
N PRO A 153 10.41 21.89 -12.10
CA PRO A 153 9.34 21.80 -11.13
C PRO A 153 9.47 20.58 -10.21
N LYS A 154 9.10 20.74 -8.92
CA LYS A 154 9.20 19.69 -7.89
C LYS A 154 8.48 18.38 -8.25
N TYR A 155 7.36 18.44 -8.97
CA TYR A 155 6.63 17.23 -9.35
C TYR A 155 7.42 16.36 -10.36
N VAL A 156 8.26 16.98 -11.20
CA VAL A 156 9.07 16.26 -12.20
C VAL A 156 10.17 15.46 -11.50
N THR A 157 10.80 16.03 -10.48
CA THR A 157 11.83 15.34 -9.69
C THR A 157 11.20 14.17 -8.93
N GLN A 158 10.07 14.39 -8.25
CA GLN A 158 9.32 13.34 -7.55
C GLN A 158 8.96 12.17 -8.47
N ARG A 159 8.39 12.47 -9.65
CA ARG A 159 8.06 11.43 -10.64
C ARG A 159 9.27 10.63 -11.11
N THR A 160 10.41 11.30 -11.28
CA THR A 160 11.65 10.64 -11.71
C THR A 160 12.18 9.70 -10.62
N GLU A 161 12.12 10.12 -9.36
CA GLU A 161 12.49 9.31 -8.20
C GLU A 161 11.58 8.10 -8.04
N GLU A 162 10.27 8.27 -8.15
CA GLU A 162 9.28 7.19 -8.12
C GLU A 162 9.55 6.15 -9.21
N THR A 163 9.83 6.62 -10.44
CA THR A 163 10.13 5.73 -11.57
C THR A 163 11.41 4.93 -11.32
N LYS A 164 12.46 5.58 -10.82
CA LYS A 164 13.73 4.91 -10.46
C LYS A 164 13.54 3.89 -9.34
N LYS A 165 12.70 4.20 -8.35
CA LYS A 165 12.39 3.29 -7.25
C LYS A 165 11.63 2.06 -7.76
N ALA A 166 10.61 2.27 -8.58
CA ALA A 166 9.83 1.18 -9.18
C ALA A 166 10.71 0.24 -10.04
N GLN A 167 11.67 0.80 -10.79
CA GLN A 167 12.64 0.01 -11.56
C GLN A 167 13.51 -0.86 -10.64
N LYS A 168 14.08 -0.28 -9.58
CA LYS A 168 14.89 -1.03 -8.61
C LYS A 168 14.07 -2.12 -7.91
N ASP A 169 12.84 -1.83 -7.51
CA ASP A 169 11.96 -2.79 -6.86
C ASP A 169 11.58 -3.95 -7.80
N TYR A 170 11.47 -3.69 -9.11
CA TYR A 170 11.27 -4.72 -10.11
C TYR A 170 12.54 -5.56 -10.31
N GLU A 171 13.70 -4.93 -10.46
CA GLU A 171 14.99 -5.63 -10.59
C GLU A 171 15.28 -6.54 -9.40
N THR A 172 15.03 -6.06 -8.17
CA THR A 172 15.20 -6.87 -6.95
C THR A 172 14.25 -8.06 -6.93
N GLN A 173 12.98 -7.88 -7.29
CA GLN A 173 12.01 -8.98 -7.40
C GLN A 173 12.44 -10.02 -8.44
N VAL A 174 12.93 -9.58 -9.60
CA VAL A 174 13.45 -10.49 -10.64
C VAL A 174 14.66 -11.24 -10.11
N LEU A 175 15.61 -10.56 -9.46
CA LEU A 175 16.79 -11.20 -8.86
C LEU A 175 16.40 -12.20 -7.78
N GLU A 176 15.45 -11.87 -6.90
CA GLU A 176 14.94 -12.81 -5.89
C GLU A 176 14.26 -14.02 -6.51
N PHE A 177 13.44 -13.81 -7.54
CA PHE A 177 12.79 -14.88 -8.27
C PHE A 177 13.82 -15.82 -8.92
N LEU A 178 14.84 -15.25 -9.56
CA LEU A 178 15.95 -16.01 -10.14
C LEU A 178 16.72 -16.78 -9.05
N LYS A 179 17.01 -16.16 -7.89
CA LYS A 179 17.66 -16.82 -6.76
C LYS A 179 16.83 -17.97 -6.19
N LYS A 180 15.51 -17.82 -6.08
CA LYS A 180 14.59 -18.88 -5.62
C LYS A 180 14.50 -20.04 -6.62
N LYS A 181 14.56 -19.74 -7.93
CA LYS A 181 14.53 -20.74 -9.00
C LYS A 181 15.88 -21.43 -9.18
N ALA A 182 16.98 -20.75 -8.87
CA ALA A 182 18.31 -21.35 -8.89
C ALA A 182 18.41 -22.47 -7.85
N MET A 183 18.93 -23.63 -8.27
CA MET A 183 19.22 -24.71 -7.32
C MET A 183 20.30 -24.26 -6.33
N LYS A 184 20.22 -24.74 -5.09
CA LYS A 184 21.21 -24.45 -4.03
C LYS A 184 22.60 -24.83 -4.54
N GLN A 185 23.46 -23.84 -4.75
CA GLN A 185 24.88 -24.05 -5.03
C GLN A 185 25.54 -24.38 -3.69
N LEU A 186 26.21 -25.54 -3.62
CA LEU A 186 27.03 -25.90 -2.47
C LEU A 186 28.31 -25.06 -2.51
N SER A 187 28.76 -24.55 -1.37
CA SER A 187 30.09 -23.92 -1.29
C SER A 187 31.20 -24.94 -1.53
N ASP A 188 32.41 -24.48 -1.86
CA ASP A 188 33.54 -25.38 -2.07
C ASP A 188 33.88 -26.19 -0.82
N GLU A 189 33.75 -25.58 0.36
CA GLU A 189 33.90 -26.26 1.65
C GLU A 189 32.83 -27.36 1.85
N GLU A 190 31.56 -27.07 1.54
CA GLU A 190 30.47 -28.06 1.62
C GLU A 190 30.70 -29.21 0.63
N ARG A 191 31.24 -28.92 -0.56
CA ARG A 191 31.57 -29.93 -1.59
C ARG A 191 32.70 -30.84 -1.13
N GLU A 192 33.76 -30.28 -0.56
CA GLU A 192 34.89 -31.05 -0.03
C GLU A 192 34.47 -31.92 1.16
N ASN A 193 33.67 -31.38 2.09
CA ASN A 193 33.12 -32.14 3.21
C ASN A 193 32.24 -33.31 2.74
N LEU A 194 31.38 -33.07 1.76
CA LEU A 194 30.55 -34.13 1.19
C LEU A 194 31.40 -35.22 0.54
N LEU A 195 32.46 -34.84 -0.18
CA LEU A 195 33.36 -35.78 -0.82
C LEU A 195 34.15 -36.63 0.19
N GLN A 196 34.58 -36.02 1.30
CA GLN A 196 35.16 -36.76 2.42
C GLN A 196 34.16 -37.72 3.06
N GLY A 197 32.90 -37.30 3.24
CA GLY A 197 31.83 -38.16 3.74
C GLY A 197 31.57 -39.37 2.84
N LEU A 198 31.54 -39.18 1.51
CA LEU A 198 31.41 -40.29 0.56
C LEU A 198 32.58 -41.28 0.64
N LYS A 199 33.82 -40.77 0.79
CA LYS A 199 35.01 -41.62 0.96
C LYS A 199 34.96 -42.44 2.23
N LYS A 200 34.57 -41.84 3.35
CA LYS A 200 34.39 -42.55 4.63
C LYS A 200 33.35 -43.66 4.53
N ASN A 201 32.21 -43.38 3.91
CA ASN A 201 31.17 -44.38 3.69
C ASN A 201 31.66 -45.53 2.78
N TRP A 202 32.47 -45.22 1.75
CA TRP A 202 33.10 -46.25 0.93
C TRP A 202 34.08 -47.10 1.76
N GLU A 203 34.89 -46.49 2.62
CA GLU A 203 35.81 -47.20 3.52
C GLU A 203 35.06 -48.13 4.48
N GLU A 204 33.92 -47.69 5.03
CA GLU A 204 33.05 -48.50 5.90
C GLU A 204 32.47 -49.72 5.16
N VAL A 205 31.85 -49.51 3.99
CA VAL A 205 31.28 -50.60 3.19
C VAL A 205 32.37 -51.57 2.71
N HIS A 206 33.54 -51.05 2.35
CA HIS A 206 34.67 -51.87 1.94
C HIS A 206 35.24 -52.67 3.11
N HIS A 207 35.29 -52.09 4.31
CA HIS A 207 35.67 -52.81 5.53
C HIS A 207 34.68 -53.94 5.83
N GLU A 208 33.36 -53.68 5.77
CA GLU A 208 32.34 -54.73 5.93
C GLU A 208 32.49 -55.85 4.90
N PHE A 209 32.79 -55.49 3.65
CA PHE A 209 33.07 -56.46 2.60
C PHE A 209 34.33 -57.30 2.89
N GLN A 210 35.39 -56.71 3.44
CA GLN A 210 36.59 -57.44 3.85
C GLN A 210 36.34 -58.38 5.04
N CYS A 211 35.42 -58.01 5.94
CA CYS A 211 35.04 -58.84 7.08
C CYS A 211 34.14 -60.05 6.71
N LEU A 212 33.74 -60.20 5.45
CA LEU A 212 32.95 -61.35 5.00
C LEU A 212 33.74 -62.66 5.15
N SER A 213 33.04 -63.73 5.54
CA SER A 213 33.64 -65.07 5.61
C SER A 213 34.04 -65.58 4.22
N VAL A 214 35.20 -66.25 4.11
CA VAL A 214 35.68 -66.87 2.87
C VAL A 214 34.67 -67.88 2.29
N GLU A 215 33.95 -68.58 3.15
CA GLU A 215 32.91 -69.54 2.76
C GLU A 215 31.54 -68.84 2.57
N ILE A 216 31.11 -68.72 1.31
CA ILE A 216 29.89 -68.02 0.89
C ILE A 216 28.92 -69.01 0.23
N ASP A 217 28.65 -70.11 0.91
CA ASP A 217 27.86 -71.19 0.32
C ASP A 217 26.35 -70.96 0.46
N THR A 218 25.92 -70.24 1.51
CA THR A 218 24.51 -69.99 1.78
C THR A 218 23.96 -68.82 0.95
N ILE A 219 22.74 -68.98 0.45
CA ILE A 219 21.99 -67.97 -0.32
C ILE A 219 22.01 -66.56 0.32
N PRO A 220 21.74 -66.38 1.63
CA PRO A 220 21.78 -65.04 2.24
C PRO A 220 23.18 -64.41 2.22
N LYS A 221 24.25 -65.18 2.39
CA LYS A 221 25.63 -64.67 2.30
C LYS A 221 25.97 -64.18 0.90
N LYS A 222 25.51 -64.90 -0.15
CA LYS A 222 25.67 -64.49 -1.55
C LYS A 222 24.93 -63.18 -1.85
N LEU A 223 23.69 -63.05 -1.38
CA LEU A 223 22.89 -61.82 -1.54
C LEU A 223 23.51 -60.64 -0.80
N HIS A 224 24.02 -60.85 0.42
CA HIS A 224 24.68 -59.80 1.19
C HIS A 224 25.95 -59.29 0.51
N LYS A 225 26.80 -60.20 0.01
CA LYS A 225 27.98 -59.84 -0.80
C LYS A 225 27.60 -59.03 -2.04
N ALA A 226 26.62 -59.50 -2.82
CA ALA A 226 26.17 -58.80 -4.02
C ALA A 226 25.62 -57.39 -3.70
N LYS A 227 24.96 -57.22 -2.54
CA LYS A 227 24.51 -55.92 -2.06
C LYS A 227 25.70 -54.99 -1.77
N LEU A 228 26.69 -55.46 -1.02
CA LEU A 228 27.88 -54.67 -0.69
C LEU A 228 28.65 -54.26 -1.96
N GLU A 229 28.83 -55.18 -2.92
CA GLU A 229 29.46 -54.87 -4.21
C GLU A 229 28.68 -53.82 -5.01
N SER A 230 27.34 -53.89 -4.99
CA SER A 230 26.50 -52.90 -5.66
C SER A 230 26.63 -51.51 -5.02
N GLN A 231 26.72 -51.45 -3.69
CA GLN A 231 26.88 -50.22 -2.93
C GLN A 231 28.27 -49.62 -3.14
N MET A 232 29.34 -50.43 -3.14
CA MET A 232 30.69 -49.99 -3.46
C MET A 232 30.77 -49.36 -4.86
N LYS A 233 30.24 -50.05 -5.88
CA LYS A 233 30.25 -49.55 -7.26
C LYS A 233 29.48 -48.23 -7.41
N GLN A 234 28.37 -48.07 -6.69
CA GLN A 234 27.62 -46.81 -6.67
C GLN A 234 28.43 -45.68 -6.07
N LEU A 235 29.06 -45.90 -4.91
CA LEU A 235 29.89 -44.90 -4.24
C LEU A 235 31.12 -44.51 -5.09
N GLU A 236 31.78 -45.47 -5.73
CA GLU A 236 32.90 -45.21 -6.64
C GLU A 236 32.48 -44.30 -7.80
N HIS A 237 31.35 -44.60 -8.44
CA HIS A 237 30.82 -43.79 -9.54
C HIS A 237 30.47 -42.36 -9.09
N ASP A 238 29.87 -42.22 -7.92
CA ASP A 238 29.48 -40.92 -7.38
C ASP A 238 30.69 -40.07 -6.98
N ILE A 239 31.70 -40.68 -6.36
CA ILE A 239 32.98 -40.03 -6.05
C ILE A 239 33.67 -39.60 -7.35
N ASP A 240 33.73 -40.47 -8.37
CA ASP A 240 34.41 -40.17 -9.62
C ASP A 240 33.71 -39.06 -10.41
N LYS A 241 32.37 -39.06 -10.44
CA LYS A 241 31.58 -37.95 -11.00
C LYS A 241 31.84 -36.64 -10.28
N LYS A 242 31.77 -36.61 -8.94
CA LYS A 242 31.96 -35.37 -8.17
C LYS A 242 33.39 -34.85 -8.26
N THR A 243 34.40 -35.71 -8.23
CA THR A 243 35.79 -35.30 -8.41
C THR A 243 36.05 -34.71 -9.79
N LYS A 244 35.45 -35.28 -10.86
CA LYS A 244 35.54 -34.73 -12.23
C LYS A 244 34.90 -33.34 -12.32
N ILE A 245 33.73 -33.15 -11.72
CA ILE A 245 33.06 -31.84 -11.68
C ILE A 245 33.93 -30.80 -10.95
N LEU A 246 34.46 -31.16 -9.77
CA LEU A 246 35.29 -30.26 -8.97
C LEU A 246 36.62 -29.90 -9.69
N LYS A 247 37.20 -30.85 -10.44
CA LYS A 247 38.39 -30.59 -11.28
C LYS A 247 38.06 -29.71 -12.50
N ALA A 248 36.85 -29.81 -13.06
CA ALA A 248 36.41 -28.98 -14.17
C ALA A 248 36.15 -27.53 -13.74
N GLU A 249 35.55 -27.32 -12.56
CA GLU A 249 35.34 -25.99 -11.99
C GLU A 249 36.66 -25.29 -11.64
N LYS A 250 37.67 -26.00 -11.11
CA LYS A 250 38.99 -25.43 -10.78
C LYS A 250 39.86 -25.08 -12.01
N ARG A 251 39.45 -25.47 -13.23
CA ARG A 251 40.19 -25.20 -14.48
C ARG A 251 39.65 -24.01 -15.26
N ASN A 252 38.44 -23.55 -14.94
CA ASN A 252 37.82 -22.34 -15.50
C ASN A 252 38.06 -21.16 -14.57
#